data_AF-A0A974DUU4-F1
#
_entry.id   AF-A0A974DUU4-F1
#
_cell.length_a   1.000
_cell.length_b   1.000
_cell.length_c   1.000
_cell.angle_alpha   90.00
_cell.angle_beta   90.00
_cell.angle_gamma   90.00
#
_symmetry.space_group_name_H-M   'P 1'
#
loop_
_entity.id
_entity.type
_entity.pdbx_description
1 polymer ?
#
loop_
_entity_poly.entity_id
_entity_poly.type
_entity_poly.pdbx_seq_one_letter_code
_entity_poly.pdbx_strand_id
1 'polypeptide(L)'
;MLEGSANTGQTNPPSSNQMGIEFMIFERLNLPSSGLSEDSISTLMAARKPNTLQRYFTVWDQFSKWCKENKTDPLDTSEVSVVEFLQKGVELKLSISTLKSHVTAISHFSKVSWAHKPLVKRFFLGLKKTSPVNRTQVPPWALCLVLDALTCEPFQPIETIPIKTLNLKMRFLLAITTARRVGELQALSGTEGKLTFIQDRVVQGCFSPKANN
;
A
#
# COMPACT_ATOMS: atom_id res chain seq x y z
N MET A 1 -12.07 0.70 -47.94
CA MET A 1 -12.85 -0.55 -48.00
C MET A 1 -11.84 -1.68 -47.81
N LEU A 2 -11.60 -2.30 -46.66
CA LEU A 2 -12.32 -2.53 -45.40
C LEU A 2 -11.26 -2.49 -44.27
N GLU A 3 -11.38 -1.59 -43.29
CA GLU A 3 -11.73 -1.86 -41.87
C GLU A 3 -11.28 -3.18 -41.25
N GLY A 4 -10.53 -3.07 -40.15
CA GLY A 4 -10.12 -4.17 -39.26
C GLY A 4 -9.51 -3.61 -37.97
N SER A 5 -10.34 -2.94 -37.17
CA SER A 5 -9.99 -2.27 -35.92
C SER A 5 -9.66 -3.28 -34.81
N ALA A 6 -8.41 -3.32 -34.35
CA ALA A 6 -7.98 -4.11 -33.20
C ALA A 6 -8.31 -3.34 -31.92
N ASN A 7 -9.45 -3.69 -31.32
CA ASN A 7 -9.94 -3.11 -30.07
C ASN A 7 -9.08 -3.64 -28.89
N THR A 8 -8.05 -2.89 -28.51
CA THR A 8 -7.35 -3.08 -27.23
C THR A 8 -8.32 -2.76 -26.10
N GLY A 9 -8.93 -3.79 -25.53
CA GLY A 9 -9.70 -3.72 -24.30
C GLY A 9 -8.80 -3.29 -23.14
N GLN A 10 -8.72 -1.98 -22.90
CA GLN A 10 -8.22 -1.40 -21.66
C GLN A 10 -9.15 -1.85 -20.54
N THR A 11 -8.76 -2.92 -19.83
CA THR A 11 -9.38 -3.27 -18.56
C THR A 11 -8.87 -2.28 -17.51
N ASN A 12 -9.65 -1.26 -17.24
CA ASN A 12 -9.41 -0.37 -16.11
C ASN A 12 -9.32 -1.23 -14.83
N PRO A 13 -8.30 -1.03 -13.97
CA PRO A 13 -8.24 -1.75 -12.71
C PRO A 13 -9.50 -1.43 -11.89
N PRO A 14 -10.09 -2.42 -11.21
CA PRO A 14 -11.30 -2.22 -10.42
C PRO A 14 -11.07 -1.15 -9.35
N SER A 15 -12.09 -0.34 -9.12
CA SER A 15 -12.04 0.76 -8.16
C SER A 15 -11.73 0.24 -6.75
N SER A 16 -10.98 1.04 -5.97
CA SER A 16 -10.50 0.66 -4.64
C SER A 16 -11.60 0.15 -3.70
N ASN A 17 -12.83 0.69 -3.85
CA ASN A 17 -13.98 0.33 -3.03
C ASN A 17 -14.62 -1.00 -3.44
N GLN A 18 -14.69 -1.33 -4.73
CA GLN A 18 -15.28 -2.60 -5.20
C GLN A 18 -14.44 -3.80 -4.76
N MET A 19 -13.12 -3.66 -4.81
CA MET A 19 -12.19 -4.72 -4.41
C MET A 19 -12.21 -5.00 -2.90
N GLY A 20 -12.54 -3.99 -2.08
CA GLY A 20 -12.76 -4.17 -0.64
C GLY A 20 -14.01 -4.99 -0.32
N ILE A 21 -15.09 -4.80 -1.09
CA ILE A 21 -16.36 -5.53 -0.91
C ILE A 21 -16.20 -7.00 -1.31
N GLU A 22 -15.60 -7.26 -2.48
CA GLU A 22 -15.38 -8.62 -3.00
C GLU A 22 -14.52 -9.45 -2.04
N PHE A 23 -13.47 -8.83 -1.48
CA PHE A 23 -12.65 -9.44 -0.45
C PHE A 23 -13.44 -9.76 0.83
N MET A 24 -14.25 -8.83 1.36
CA MET A 24 -15.03 -9.08 2.58
C MET A 24 -15.99 -10.25 2.41
N ILE A 25 -16.60 -10.38 1.23
CA ILE A 25 -17.44 -11.52 0.89
C ILE A 25 -16.60 -12.80 0.86
N PHE A 26 -15.44 -12.77 0.18
CA PHE A 26 -14.56 -13.92 0.08
C PHE A 26 -14.02 -14.40 1.44
N GLU A 27 -13.59 -13.49 2.31
CA GLU A 27 -13.10 -13.82 3.66
C GLU A 27 -14.24 -14.38 4.51
N ARG A 28 -15.44 -13.79 4.43
CA ARG A 28 -16.62 -14.29 5.14
C ARG A 28 -17.02 -15.70 4.70
N LEU A 29 -16.91 -16.03 3.41
CA LEU A 29 -17.18 -17.36 2.87
C LEU A 29 -16.09 -18.40 3.25
N ASN A 30 -14.86 -17.96 3.53
CA ASN A 30 -13.73 -18.83 3.84
C ASN A 30 -13.40 -18.95 5.34
N LEU A 31 -14.03 -18.13 6.18
CA LEU A 31 -14.07 -18.32 7.61
C LEU A 31 -14.71 -19.69 7.88
N PRO A 32 -14.17 -20.47 8.83
CA PRO A 32 -14.78 -21.74 9.16
C PRO A 32 -16.22 -21.47 9.60
N SER A 33 -17.19 -22.04 8.88
CA SER A 33 -18.63 -21.96 9.15
C SER A 33 -19.03 -22.66 10.46
N SER A 34 -18.05 -23.00 11.30
CA SER A 34 -18.18 -23.63 12.60
C SER A 34 -18.80 -22.68 13.62
N GLY A 35 -20.13 -22.56 13.61
CA GLY A 35 -20.93 -22.11 14.76
C GLY A 35 -20.62 -20.73 15.36
N LEU A 36 -19.91 -19.85 14.64
CA LEU A 36 -19.58 -18.51 15.11
C LEU A 36 -20.81 -17.61 15.01
N SER A 37 -21.06 -16.81 16.06
CA SER A 37 -22.07 -15.74 16.03
C SER A 37 -21.67 -14.66 15.02
N GLU A 38 -22.66 -14.00 14.43
CA GLU A 38 -22.47 -12.89 13.50
C GLU A 38 -21.62 -11.75 14.13
N ASP A 39 -21.76 -11.51 15.43
CA ASP A 39 -20.95 -10.52 16.16
C ASP A 39 -19.47 -10.93 16.29
N SER A 40 -19.20 -12.24 16.38
CA SER A 40 -17.84 -12.76 16.40
C SER A 40 -17.21 -12.67 15.01
N ILE A 41 -17.99 -12.92 13.96
CA ILE A 41 -17.56 -12.76 12.56
C ILE A 41 -17.23 -11.29 12.27
N SER A 42 -18.11 -10.35 12.67
CA SER A 42 -17.87 -8.92 12.46
C SER A 42 -16.61 -8.44 13.19
N THR A 43 -16.37 -8.93 14.41
CA THR A 43 -15.16 -8.64 15.19
C THR A 43 -13.91 -9.22 14.52
N LEU A 44 -13.98 -10.44 14.00
CA LEU A 44 -12.88 -11.07 13.25
C LEU A 44 -12.54 -10.29 11.97
N MET A 45 -13.57 -9.86 11.23
CA MET A 45 -13.39 -9.03 10.03
C MET A 45 -12.79 -7.66 10.36
N ALA A 46 -13.10 -7.08 11.53
CA ALA A 46 -12.54 -5.81 11.97
C ALA A 46 -11.05 -5.87 12.36
N ALA A 47 -10.48 -7.07 12.54
CA ALA A 47 -9.09 -7.25 12.98
C ALA A 47 -8.04 -6.71 11.98
N ARG A 48 -8.44 -6.45 10.72
CA ARG A 48 -7.53 -5.97 9.67
C ARG A 48 -8.01 -4.65 9.07
N LYS A 49 -7.05 -3.78 8.77
CA LYS A 49 -7.32 -2.52 8.08
C LYS A 49 -7.74 -2.79 6.63
N PRO A 50 -8.80 -2.14 6.11
CA PRO A 50 -9.29 -2.33 4.74
C PRO A 50 -8.20 -2.24 3.65
N ASN A 51 -7.28 -1.27 3.77
CA ASN A 51 -6.18 -1.11 2.80
C ASN A 51 -5.23 -2.31 2.75
N THR A 52 -5.01 -2.99 3.87
CA THR A 52 -4.14 -4.18 3.92
C THR A 52 -4.81 -5.34 3.23
N LEU A 53 -6.11 -5.50 3.49
CA LEU A 53 -6.95 -6.55 2.91
C LEU A 53 -7.07 -6.41 1.40
N GLN A 54 -7.36 -5.20 0.92
CA GLN A 54 -7.43 -4.91 -0.51
C GLN A 54 -6.12 -5.27 -1.23
N ARG A 55 -4.98 -4.90 -0.66
CA ARG A 55 -3.67 -5.23 -1.22
C ARG A 55 -3.44 -6.74 -1.26
N TYR A 56 -3.88 -7.49 -0.25
CA TYR A 56 -3.77 -8.95 -0.25
C TYR A 56 -4.66 -9.55 -1.35
N PHE A 57 -5.90 -9.09 -1.47
CA PHE A 57 -6.83 -9.55 -2.50
C PHE A 57 -6.31 -9.28 -3.91
N THR A 58 -5.76 -8.09 -4.17
CA THR A 58 -5.18 -7.78 -5.49
C THR A 58 -4.08 -8.76 -5.87
N VAL A 59 -3.20 -9.13 -4.92
CA VAL A 59 -2.19 -10.15 -5.17
C VAL A 59 -2.84 -11.52 -5.40
N TRP A 60 -3.84 -11.87 -4.60
CA TRP A 60 -4.53 -13.15 -4.72
C TRP A 60 -5.28 -13.31 -6.04
N ASP A 61 -5.93 -12.25 -6.52
CA ASP A 61 -6.58 -12.23 -7.84
C ASP A 61 -5.55 -12.41 -8.96
N GLN A 62 -4.41 -11.72 -8.89
CA GLN A 62 -3.30 -11.90 -9.83
C GLN A 62 -2.78 -13.35 -9.81
N PHE A 63 -2.59 -13.92 -8.63
CA PHE A 63 -2.15 -15.29 -8.46
C PHE A 63 -3.19 -16.29 -8.96
N SER A 64 -4.46 -16.05 -8.70
CA SER A 64 -5.57 -16.90 -9.13
C SER A 64 -5.71 -16.91 -10.65
N LYS A 65 -5.57 -15.74 -11.30
CA LYS A 65 -5.52 -15.61 -12.77
C LYS A 65 -4.33 -16.37 -13.34
N TRP A 66 -3.15 -16.19 -12.76
CA TRP A 66 -1.96 -16.93 -13.15
C TRP A 66 -2.13 -18.44 -13.02
N CYS A 67 -2.74 -18.93 -11.94
CA CYS A 67 -3.01 -20.35 -11.74
C CYS A 67 -3.97 -20.90 -12.80
N LYS A 68 -5.03 -20.15 -13.16
CA LYS A 68 -5.96 -20.51 -14.24
C LYS A 68 -5.25 -20.66 -15.59
N GLU A 69 -4.35 -19.73 -15.91
CA GLU A 69 -3.53 -19.79 -17.14
C GLU A 69 -2.61 -21.02 -17.17
N ASN A 70 -2.06 -21.40 -16.00
CA ASN A 70 -1.12 -22.53 -15.85
C ASN A 70 -1.83 -23.84 -15.45
N LYS A 71 -3.16 -23.90 -15.56
CA LYS A 71 -3.99 -25.08 -15.22
C LYS A 71 -3.70 -25.67 -13.83
N THR A 72 -3.40 -24.81 -12.86
CA THR A 72 -3.16 -25.18 -11.46
C THR A 72 -4.29 -24.65 -10.59
N ASP A 73 -4.64 -25.36 -9.51
CA ASP A 73 -5.60 -24.87 -8.52
C ASP A 73 -4.90 -23.86 -7.58
N PRO A 74 -5.40 -22.61 -7.43
CA PRO A 74 -4.88 -21.65 -6.45
C PRO A 74 -4.92 -22.13 -4.99
N LEU A 75 -5.84 -23.03 -4.64
CA LEU A 75 -6.00 -23.55 -3.28
C LEU A 75 -5.14 -24.78 -3.00
N ASP A 76 -4.83 -25.57 -4.04
CA ASP A 76 -3.95 -26.75 -3.98
C ASP A 76 -2.72 -26.56 -4.87
N THR A 77 -1.98 -25.47 -4.63
CA THR A 77 -0.80 -25.13 -5.42
C THR A 77 0.46 -25.81 -4.90
N SER A 78 1.39 -26.17 -5.77
CA SER A 78 2.71 -26.70 -5.40
C SER A 78 3.72 -25.60 -5.03
N GLU A 79 4.78 -25.95 -4.28
CA GLU A 79 5.90 -25.02 -4.02
C GLU A 79 6.54 -24.49 -5.31
N VAL A 80 6.59 -25.31 -6.37
CA VAL A 80 7.16 -24.96 -7.67
C VAL A 80 6.33 -23.86 -8.32
N SER A 81 5.01 -24.06 -8.40
CA SER A 81 4.09 -23.08 -8.99
C SER A 81 4.14 -21.72 -8.28
N VAL A 82 4.29 -21.70 -6.95
CA VAL A 82 4.47 -20.44 -6.20
C VAL A 82 5.78 -19.75 -6.59
N VAL A 83 6.87 -20.50 -6.73
CA VAL A 83 8.16 -19.94 -7.15
C VAL A 83 8.11 -19.44 -8.59
N GLU A 84 7.47 -20.16 -9.51
CA GLU A 84 7.26 -19.72 -10.90
C GLU A 84 6.42 -18.44 -10.98
N PHE A 85 5.39 -18.30 -10.14
CA PHE A 85 4.66 -17.05 -10.02
C PHE A 85 5.54 -15.91 -9.51
N LEU A 86 6.36 -16.15 -8.47
CA LEU A 86 7.29 -15.14 -7.94
C LEU A 86 8.35 -14.75 -8.96
N GLN A 87 8.79 -15.69 -9.81
CA GLN A 87 9.74 -15.46 -10.89
C GLN A 87 9.20 -14.47 -11.93
N LYS A 88 7.91 -14.56 -12.31
CA LYS A 88 7.26 -13.52 -13.14
C LYS A 88 7.31 -12.14 -12.47
N GLY A 89 7.17 -12.10 -11.14
CA GLY A 89 7.33 -10.85 -10.37
C GLY A 89 8.76 -10.26 -10.45
N VAL A 90 9.78 -11.11 -10.54
CA VAL A 90 11.17 -10.69 -10.74
C VAL A 90 11.39 -10.14 -12.14
N GLU A 91 10.80 -10.78 -13.16
CA GLU A 91 10.84 -10.31 -14.56
C GLU A 91 10.18 -8.93 -14.71
N LEU A 92 9.11 -8.68 -13.95
CA LEU A 92 8.47 -7.37 -13.81
C LEU A 92 9.26 -6.37 -12.94
N LYS A 93 10.47 -6.73 -12.50
CA LYS A 93 11.37 -5.91 -11.67
C LYS A 93 10.76 -5.49 -10.34
N LEU A 94 9.90 -6.32 -9.75
CA LEU A 94 9.37 -6.05 -8.41
C LEU A 94 10.47 -6.17 -7.35
N SER A 95 10.37 -5.34 -6.31
CA SER A 95 11.31 -5.39 -5.20
C SER A 95 11.15 -6.67 -4.37
N ILE A 96 12.23 -7.10 -3.71
CA ILE A 96 12.20 -8.26 -2.81
C ILE A 96 11.16 -8.08 -1.69
N SER A 97 10.96 -6.85 -1.19
CA SER A 97 9.95 -6.57 -0.16
C SER A 97 8.53 -6.73 -0.70
N THR A 98 8.27 -6.33 -1.95
CA THR A 98 7.00 -6.56 -2.63
C THR A 98 6.72 -8.05 -2.82
N LEU A 99 7.71 -8.81 -3.30
CA LEU A 99 7.57 -10.26 -3.47
C LEU A 99 7.30 -10.99 -2.15
N LYS A 100 7.96 -10.59 -1.06
CA LYS A 100 7.63 -11.11 0.29
C LYS A 100 6.20 -10.80 0.69
N SER A 101 5.70 -9.60 0.39
CA SER A 101 4.30 -9.27 0.62
C SER A 101 3.37 -10.13 -0.22
N HIS A 102 3.78 -10.52 -1.44
CA HIS A 102 2.97 -11.41 -2.27
C HIS A 102 2.84 -12.77 -1.61
N VAL A 103 3.97 -13.32 -1.11
CA VAL A 103 3.97 -14.59 -0.35
C VAL A 103 3.06 -14.52 0.86
N THR A 104 3.10 -13.44 1.64
CA THR A 104 2.20 -13.27 2.79
C THR A 104 0.73 -13.25 2.37
N ALA A 105 0.40 -12.55 1.28
CA ALA A 105 -0.96 -12.49 0.77
C ALA A 105 -1.44 -13.87 0.28
N ILE A 106 -0.64 -14.58 -0.51
CA ILE A 106 -0.95 -15.94 -0.98
C ILE A 106 -1.12 -16.90 0.21
N SER A 107 -0.24 -16.78 1.21
CA SER A 107 -0.31 -17.62 2.43
C SER A 107 -1.60 -17.42 3.22
N HIS A 108 -2.14 -16.20 3.21
CA HIS A 108 -3.38 -15.89 3.91
C HIS A 108 -4.57 -16.65 3.32
N PHE A 109 -4.71 -16.66 1.99
CA PHE A 109 -5.87 -17.30 1.34
C PHE A 109 -5.72 -18.81 1.12
N SER A 110 -4.52 -19.26 0.76
CA SER A 110 -4.22 -20.70 0.64
C SER A 110 -4.15 -21.40 2.00
N LYS A 111 -4.10 -20.66 3.11
CA LYS A 111 -3.90 -21.16 4.49
C LYS A 111 -2.59 -21.97 4.65
N VAL A 112 -1.65 -21.85 3.70
CA VAL A 112 -0.34 -22.49 3.71
C VAL A 112 0.74 -21.45 4.00
N SER A 113 1.65 -21.76 4.92
CA SER A 113 2.75 -20.88 5.27
C SER A 113 3.91 -20.94 4.26
N TRP A 114 3.72 -20.32 3.09
CA TRP A 114 4.69 -20.37 1.98
C TRP A 114 6.07 -19.80 2.32
N ALA A 115 6.12 -18.81 3.22
CA ALA A 115 7.40 -18.25 3.68
C ALA A 115 8.29 -19.28 4.41
N HIS A 116 7.70 -20.34 4.97
CA HIS A 116 8.44 -21.38 5.68
C HIS A 116 8.94 -22.51 4.78
N LYS A 117 8.38 -22.62 3.57
CA LYS A 117 8.68 -23.68 2.61
C LYS A 117 10.12 -23.58 2.08
N PRO A 118 10.84 -24.71 1.97
CA PRO A 118 12.26 -24.72 1.66
C PRO A 118 12.58 -24.11 0.30
N LEU A 119 11.75 -24.38 -0.73
CA LEU A 119 11.99 -23.86 -2.07
C LEU A 119 11.83 -22.34 -2.13
N VAL A 120 10.77 -21.82 -1.51
CA VAL A 120 10.50 -20.37 -1.41
C VAL A 120 11.63 -19.66 -0.65
N LYS A 121 12.10 -20.22 0.47
CA LYS A 121 13.26 -19.66 1.20
C LYS A 121 14.51 -19.60 0.32
N ARG A 122 14.82 -20.70 -0.37
CA ARG A 122 15.99 -20.79 -1.26
C ARG A 122 15.89 -19.77 -2.40
N PHE A 123 14.70 -19.58 -2.96
CA PHE A 123 14.44 -18.57 -3.98
C PHE A 123 14.78 -17.15 -3.47
N PHE A 124 14.28 -16.74 -2.31
CA PHE A 124 14.60 -15.42 -1.74
C PHE A 124 16.08 -15.27 -1.37
N LEU A 125 16.76 -16.34 -0.95
CA LEU A 125 18.21 -16.33 -0.75
C LEU A 125 18.94 -16.08 -2.07
N GLY A 126 18.51 -16.72 -3.15
CA GLY A 126 19.01 -16.48 -4.51
C GLY A 126 18.81 -15.02 -4.91
N LEU A 127 17.59 -14.48 -4.77
CA LEU A 127 17.29 -13.10 -5.11
C LEU A 127 18.15 -12.09 -4.36
N LYS A 128 18.40 -12.30 -3.06
CA LYS A 128 19.28 -11.40 -2.29
C LYS A 128 20.71 -11.38 -2.82
N LYS A 129 21.18 -12.51 -3.37
CA LYS A 129 22.55 -12.64 -3.90
C LYS A 129 22.67 -12.08 -5.32
N THR A 130 21.62 -12.20 -6.13
CA THR A 130 21.61 -11.73 -7.52
C THR A 130 21.15 -10.28 -7.67
N SER A 131 20.38 -9.75 -6.72
CA SER A 131 19.88 -8.38 -6.80
C SER A 131 21.00 -7.39 -6.54
N PRO A 132 21.20 -6.39 -7.42
CA PRO A 132 22.08 -5.27 -7.10
C PRO A 132 21.54 -4.56 -5.86
N VAL A 133 22.42 -4.14 -4.96
CA VAL A 133 22.06 -3.34 -3.78
C VAL A 133 21.58 -1.97 -4.28
N ASN A 134 20.29 -1.86 -4.60
CA ASN A 134 19.68 -0.60 -4.98
C ASN A 134 19.36 0.17 -3.71
N ARG A 135 20.40 0.75 -3.10
CA ARG A 135 20.22 1.83 -2.15
C ARG A 135 19.87 3.04 -3.00
N THR A 136 18.59 3.40 -3.06
CA THR A 136 18.20 4.73 -3.52
C THR A 136 18.83 5.72 -2.56
N GLN A 137 20.02 6.20 -2.92
CA GLN A 137 20.65 7.28 -2.20
C GLN A 137 19.85 8.53 -2.56
N VAL A 138 19.04 8.99 -1.62
CA VAL A 138 18.54 10.37 -1.68
C VAL A 138 19.81 11.23 -1.72
N PRO A 139 19.97 12.12 -2.71
CA PRO A 139 21.15 12.97 -2.74
C PRO A 139 21.24 13.72 -1.42
N PRO A 140 22.44 13.85 -0.84
CA PRO A 140 22.60 14.66 0.36
C PRO A 140 22.14 16.08 0.03
N TRP A 141 21.19 16.59 0.79
CA TRP A 141 20.68 17.95 0.63
C TRP A 141 21.01 18.75 1.88
N ALA A 142 21.46 19.99 1.69
CA ALA A 142 21.74 20.91 2.77
C ALA A 142 20.45 21.63 3.17
N LEU A 143 19.99 21.40 4.41
CA LEU A 143 18.76 22.03 4.90
C LEU A 143 18.85 23.56 4.87
N CYS A 144 20.00 24.12 5.24
CA CYS A 144 20.24 25.56 5.17
C CYS A 144 19.98 26.12 3.77
N LEU A 145 20.52 25.47 2.73
CA LEU A 145 20.32 25.88 1.34
C LEU A 145 18.84 25.88 0.93
N VAL A 146 18.06 24.88 1.38
CA VAL A 146 16.63 24.82 1.08
C VAL A 146 15.87 25.91 1.84
N LEU A 147 16.22 26.17 3.10
CA LEU A 147 15.61 27.25 3.87
C LEU A 147 15.93 28.62 3.26
N ASP A 148 17.17 28.84 2.82
CA ASP A 148 17.59 30.05 2.12
C ASP A 148 16.79 30.22 0.82
N ALA A 149 16.65 29.16 0.01
CA ALA A 149 15.85 29.18 -1.20
C ALA A 149 14.37 29.49 -0.95
N LEU A 150 13.80 29.08 0.18
CA LEU A 150 12.42 29.43 0.57
C LEU A 150 12.24 30.92 0.95
N THR A 151 13.34 31.66 1.14
CA THR A 151 13.33 33.12 1.35
C THR A 151 13.44 33.92 0.05
N CYS A 152 13.64 33.26 -1.10
CA CYS A 152 13.75 33.91 -2.40
C CYS A 152 12.49 33.68 -3.26
N GLU A 153 12.41 34.34 -4.42
CA GLU A 153 11.46 33.96 -5.47
C GLU A 153 11.68 32.48 -5.86
N PRO A 154 10.62 31.69 -6.12
CA PRO A 154 9.21 32.05 -6.25
C PRO A 154 8.40 31.96 -4.92
N PHE A 155 9.07 31.80 -3.78
CA PHE A 155 8.44 31.58 -2.47
C PHE A 155 8.19 32.87 -1.67
N GLN A 156 8.57 34.01 -2.24
CA GLN A 156 8.35 35.38 -1.76
C GLN A 156 7.99 36.27 -2.97
N PRO A 157 7.23 37.37 -2.79
CA PRO A 157 6.57 37.86 -1.56
C PRO A 157 5.32 37.03 -1.16
N ILE A 158 5.05 36.84 0.13
CA ILE A 158 3.90 36.02 0.61
C ILE A 158 2.55 36.58 0.11
N GLU A 159 2.48 37.90 -0.09
CA GLU A 159 1.27 38.63 -0.47
C GLU A 159 0.82 38.33 -1.91
N THR A 160 1.77 37.99 -2.80
CA THR A 160 1.52 37.89 -4.25
C THR A 160 1.78 36.48 -4.80
N ILE A 161 2.37 35.58 -4.01
CA ILE A 161 2.68 34.22 -4.49
C ILE A 161 1.43 33.38 -4.76
N PRO A 162 1.47 32.48 -5.77
CA PRO A 162 0.40 31.54 -6.01
C PRO A 162 0.17 30.63 -4.80
N ILE A 163 -1.10 30.32 -4.50
CA ILE A 163 -1.50 29.47 -3.38
C ILE A 163 -0.82 28.09 -3.40
N LYS A 164 -0.51 27.55 -4.59
CA LYS A 164 0.22 26.29 -4.73
C LYS A 164 1.63 26.38 -4.16
N THR A 165 2.34 27.47 -4.44
CA THR A 165 3.71 27.73 -3.99
C THR A 165 3.74 28.01 -2.49
N LEU A 166 2.79 28.80 -1.98
CA LEU A 166 2.61 29.02 -0.54
C LEU A 166 2.34 27.69 0.20
N ASN A 167 1.46 26.85 -0.34
CA ASN A 167 1.17 25.53 0.22
C ASN A 167 2.41 24.62 0.24
N LEU A 168 3.24 24.66 -0.80
CA LEU A 168 4.46 23.87 -0.86
C LEU A 168 5.46 24.30 0.23
N LYS A 169 5.67 25.62 0.38
CA LYS A 169 6.50 26.19 1.45
C LYS A 169 6.00 25.81 2.84
N MET A 170 4.71 26.00 3.09
CA MET A 170 4.07 25.68 4.37
C MET A 170 4.17 24.17 4.69
N ARG A 171 3.83 23.30 3.74
CA ARG A 171 3.91 21.84 3.94
C ARG A 171 5.33 21.36 4.16
N PHE A 172 6.31 21.92 3.44
CA PHE A 172 7.71 21.59 3.63
C PHE A 172 8.17 21.97 5.05
N LEU A 173 7.95 23.23 5.45
CA LEU A 173 8.31 23.72 6.80
C LEU A 173 7.61 22.92 7.90
N LEU A 174 6.34 22.58 7.71
CA LEU A 174 5.58 21.76 8.64
C LEU A 174 6.13 20.33 8.73
N ALA A 175 6.53 19.73 7.59
CA ALA A 175 7.10 18.39 7.56
C ALA A 175 8.45 18.32 8.29
N ILE A 176 9.34 19.31 8.08
CA ILE A 176 10.67 19.32 8.72
C ILE A 176 10.61 19.66 10.21
N THR A 177 9.66 20.50 10.64
CA THR A 177 9.55 20.91 12.06
C THR A 177 8.86 19.86 12.92
N THR A 178 7.83 19.20 12.37
CA THR A 178 7.08 18.19 13.12
C THR A 178 7.68 16.79 13.03
N ALA A 179 8.49 16.52 12.00
CA ALA A 179 9.01 15.20 11.66
C ALA A 179 7.91 14.11 11.58
N ARG A 180 6.67 14.50 11.27
CA ARG A 180 5.50 13.63 11.20
C ARG A 180 5.37 12.96 9.85
N ARG A 181 4.71 11.79 9.83
CA ARG A 181 4.44 11.08 8.57
C ARG A 181 3.39 11.84 7.76
N VAL A 182 3.41 11.66 6.44
CA VAL A 182 2.43 12.30 5.52
C VAL A 182 0.98 12.05 5.94
N GLY A 183 0.65 10.84 6.42
CA GLY A 183 -0.70 10.54 6.91
C GLY A 183 -1.12 11.31 8.16
N GLU A 184 -0.16 11.66 9.03
CA GLU A 184 -0.40 12.49 10.21
C GLU A 184 -0.57 13.96 9.80
N LEU A 185 0.26 14.43 8.87
CA LEU A 185 0.13 15.77 8.28
C LEU A 185 -1.21 15.96 7.55
N GLN A 186 -1.69 14.93 6.84
CA GLN A 186 -3.01 14.93 6.20
C GLN A 186 -4.17 14.91 7.21
N ALA A 187 -3.94 14.38 8.41
CA ALA A 187 -4.94 14.33 9.47
C ALA A 187 -5.02 15.64 10.29
N LEU A 188 -4.15 16.62 10.03
CA LEU A 188 -4.22 17.93 10.65
C LEU A 188 -5.52 18.63 10.28
N SER A 189 -6.20 19.16 11.29
CA SER A 189 -7.51 19.78 11.15
C SER A 189 -7.58 21.02 12.02
N GLY A 190 -8.00 22.14 11.42
CA GLY A 190 -8.22 23.41 12.12
C GLY A 190 -9.52 23.49 12.92
N THR A 191 -10.27 22.39 13.05
CA THR A 191 -11.53 22.36 13.79
C THR A 191 -11.28 22.59 15.28
N GLU A 192 -12.11 23.42 15.90
CA GLU A 192 -12.06 23.71 17.34
C GLU A 192 -12.03 22.42 18.16
N GLY A 193 -11.17 22.40 19.19
CA GLY A 193 -10.95 21.24 20.06
C GLY A 193 -9.98 20.17 19.54
N LYS A 194 -9.52 20.25 18.28
CA LYS A 194 -8.51 19.31 17.72
C LYS A 194 -7.10 19.88 17.66
N LEU A 195 -6.95 21.20 17.76
CA LEU A 195 -5.66 21.88 17.90
C LEU A 195 -5.72 22.81 19.10
N THR A 196 -4.83 22.61 20.06
CA THR A 196 -4.67 23.47 21.23
C THR A 196 -3.36 24.22 21.10
N PHE A 197 -3.46 25.54 21.06
CA PHE A 197 -2.30 26.43 21.12
C PHE A 197 -1.94 26.62 22.60
N ILE A 198 -0.74 26.17 22.95
CA ILE A 198 -0.08 26.46 24.22
C ILE A 198 1.08 27.39 23.88
N GLN A 199 1.46 28.27 24.80
CA GLN A 199 2.43 29.36 24.59
C GLN A 199 3.66 28.97 23.75
N ASP A 200 4.21 27.77 23.97
CA ASP A 200 5.40 27.27 23.25
C ASP A 200 5.15 26.03 22.38
N ARG A 201 3.90 25.56 22.25
CA ARG A 201 3.62 24.33 21.48
C ARG A 201 2.18 24.26 20.96
N VAL A 202 2.02 23.63 19.80
CA VAL A 202 0.71 23.24 19.29
C VAL A 202 0.51 21.76 19.54
N VAL A 203 -0.56 21.43 20.28
CA VAL A 203 -0.92 20.03 20.57
C VAL A 203 -2.11 19.65 19.70
N GLN A 204 -1.96 18.56 18.95
CA GLN A 204 -3.07 17.95 18.23
C GLN A 204 -3.79 16.96 19.16
N GLY A 205 -5.10 17.13 19.32
CA GLY A 205 -5.95 16.20 20.07
C GLY A 205 -5.93 14.80 19.44
N CYS A 206 -6.14 13.76 20.26
CA CYS A 206 -6.12 12.38 19.80
C CYS A 206 -7.09 12.16 18.63
N PHE A 207 -6.63 11.37 17.66
CA PHE A 207 -7.41 10.96 16.50
C PHE A 207 -8.65 10.17 16.93
N SER A 208 -9.84 10.76 16.79
CA SER A 208 -11.08 9.98 16.75
C SER A 208 -11.18 9.34 15.36
N PRO A 209 -11.29 7.99 15.24
CA PRO A 209 -11.53 7.36 13.96
C PRO A 209 -12.80 7.94 13.35
N LYS A 210 -12.78 8.18 12.03
CA LYS A 210 -13.98 8.56 11.28
C LYS A 210 -15.04 7.49 11.57
N ALA A 211 -16.13 7.88 12.21
CA ALA A 211 -17.36 7.10 12.14
C ALA A 211 -17.77 7.08 10.66
N ASN A 212 -17.81 5.89 10.06
CA ASN A 212 -18.48 5.72 8.78
C ASN A 212 -19.96 6.05 8.99
N ASN A 213 -20.44 7.06 8.28
CA ASN A 213 -21.87 7.37 8.15
C ASN A 213 -22.25 7.10 6.69
#